data_AF-A0A137P1Z2-F1
#
_entry.id   AF-A0A137P1Z2-F1
#
_cell.length_a   1.000
_cell.length_b   1.000
_cell.length_c   1.000
_cell.angle_alpha   90.00
_cell.angle_beta   90.00
_cell.angle_gamma   90.00
#
_symmetry.space_group_name_H-M   'P 1'
#
loop_
_entity.id
_entity.type
_entity.pdbx_description
1 polymer ?
#
loop_
_entity_poly.entity_id
_entity_poly.type
_entity_poly.pdbx_seq_one_letter_code
_entity_poly.pdbx_strand_id
1 'polypeptide(L)'
;MTRLTIAETYDRIWPNPWILPLFYILASSLAVVMGITIIYTVIKHFRKDMHIDIQLALFLTVMDTVSGVDFLMAAICNLPPLNIYSSYYNICLVQVITGSTTFIASLVIIGVIALERCLIVVYNIKMKNTYYWLMISICVIIPLFNSILVISTDSIGLMSSGVFCHYDIQTYYGVVAYIIMLTLSAIAISTLVFSYTKIVLFRYHHSQTQQIELGMDPEKVRIETRRTTIKLMSILIINVGTNIPYVIAQIMGLFDNSYFNPKVAFFVIPWCGLNVFGIRVYF
;
A
#
# COMPACT_ATOMS: atom_id res chain seq x y z
N MET A 1 22.95 -20.74 5.52
CA MET A 1 21.99 -20.73 6.65
C MET A 1 20.90 -21.73 6.29
N THR A 2 20.56 -22.68 7.18
CA THR A 2 19.57 -23.72 6.87
C THR A 2 18.18 -23.09 6.72
N ARG A 3 17.45 -23.45 5.66
CA ARG A 3 16.08 -22.98 5.42
C ARG A 3 15.16 -23.53 6.50
N LEU A 4 14.50 -22.63 7.22
CA LEU A 4 13.51 -23.01 8.22
C LEU A 4 12.25 -23.46 7.49
N THR A 5 11.63 -24.51 8.01
CA THR A 5 10.29 -24.91 7.60
C THR A 5 9.26 -23.89 8.08
N ILE A 6 8.07 -23.91 7.47
CA ILE A 6 6.99 -23.01 7.86
C ILE A 6 6.59 -23.23 9.33
N ALA A 7 6.55 -24.49 9.79
CA ALA A 7 6.26 -24.83 11.18
C ALA A 7 7.33 -24.28 12.14
N GLU A 8 8.62 -24.46 11.83
CA GLU A 8 9.70 -23.91 12.65
C GLU A 8 9.70 -22.37 12.70
N THR A 9 9.27 -21.72 11.60
CA THR A 9 9.13 -20.27 11.55
C THR A 9 8.00 -19.80 12.45
N TYR A 10 6.88 -20.54 12.46
CA TYR A 10 5.74 -20.27 13.32
C TYR A 10 6.10 -20.39 14.81
N ASP A 11 6.84 -21.43 15.20
CA ASP A 11 7.25 -21.64 16.60
C ASP A 11 8.24 -20.57 17.11
N ARG A 12 8.87 -19.82 16.20
CA ARG A 12 9.82 -18.73 16.50
C ARG A 12 9.19 -17.34 16.49
N ILE A 13 7.86 -17.22 16.32
CA ILE A 13 7.18 -15.92 16.35
C ILE A 13 7.37 -15.26 17.72
N TRP A 14 7.72 -13.97 17.70
CA TRP A 14 7.92 -13.15 18.89
C TRP A 14 6.95 -11.97 18.92
N PRO A 15 6.43 -11.56 20.10
CA PRO A 15 6.59 -12.18 21.42
C PRO A 15 5.67 -13.39 21.63
N ASN A 16 4.57 -13.45 20.89
CA ASN A 16 3.69 -14.62 20.81
C ASN A 16 2.96 -14.61 19.46
N PRO A 17 2.38 -15.74 19.02
CA PRO A 17 1.63 -15.82 17.76
C PRO A 17 0.22 -15.20 17.83
N TRP A 18 -0.19 -14.62 18.96
CA TRP A 18 -1.54 -14.06 19.15
C TRP A 18 -1.61 -12.57 18.83
N ILE A 19 -0.60 -11.79 19.22
CA ILE A 19 -0.68 -10.33 19.25
C ILE A 19 -0.81 -9.73 17.85
N LEU A 20 0.05 -10.13 16.91
CA LEU A 20 0.00 -9.58 15.55
C LEU A 20 -1.28 -9.96 14.81
N PRO A 21 -1.74 -11.23 14.80
CA PRO A 21 -3.04 -11.56 14.23
C PRO A 21 -4.20 -10.76 14.84
N LEU A 22 -4.28 -10.63 16.17
CA LEU A 22 -5.33 -9.83 16.82
C LEU A 22 -5.31 -8.36 16.37
N PHE A 23 -4.11 -7.78 16.28
CA PHE A 23 -3.95 -6.42 15.74
C PHE A 23 -4.49 -6.31 14.31
N TYR A 24 -4.14 -7.26 13.43
CA TYR A 24 -4.61 -7.26 12.04
C TYR A 24 -6.11 -7.51 11.91
N ILE A 25 -6.72 -8.33 12.77
CA ILE A 25 -8.18 -8.51 12.79
C ILE A 25 -8.87 -7.18 13.07
N LEU A 26 -8.41 -6.45 14.10
CA LEU A 26 -8.99 -5.14 14.46
C LEU A 26 -8.75 -4.09 13.38
N ALA A 27 -7.52 -3.94 12.90
CA ALA A 27 -7.17 -2.94 11.89
C ALA A 27 -7.86 -3.21 10.54
N SER A 28 -7.86 -4.48 10.11
CA SER A 28 -8.40 -4.86 8.81
C SER A 28 -9.92 -4.87 8.78
N SER A 29 -10.60 -5.26 9.87
CA SER A 29 -12.06 -5.17 9.96
C SER A 29 -12.54 -3.72 9.82
N LEU A 30 -11.89 -2.78 10.52
CA LEU A 30 -12.19 -1.36 10.41
C LEU A 30 -11.93 -0.82 9.00
N ALA A 31 -10.79 -1.19 8.41
CA ALA A 31 -10.47 -0.82 7.03
C ALA A 31 -11.53 -1.32 6.03
N VAL A 32 -11.93 -2.59 6.11
CA VAL A 32 -12.93 -3.19 5.22
C VAL A 32 -14.28 -2.49 5.35
N VAL A 33 -14.75 -2.22 6.57
CA VAL A 33 -16.01 -1.49 6.81
C VAL A 33 -15.99 -0.09 6.18
N MET A 34 -14.89 0.66 6.39
CA MET A 34 -14.75 1.99 5.77
C MET A 34 -14.69 1.88 4.24
N GLY A 35 -14.01 0.87 3.70
CA GLY A 35 -13.93 0.62 2.26
C GLY A 35 -15.24 0.39 1.60
N ILE A 36 -16.00 -0.57 2.13
CA ILE A 36 -17.32 -0.90 1.64
C ILE A 36 -18.23 0.34 1.69
N THR A 37 -18.13 1.14 2.77
CA THR A 37 -18.90 2.38 2.91
C THR A 37 -18.55 3.42 1.85
N ILE A 38 -17.25 3.65 1.59
CA ILE A 38 -16.78 4.59 0.54
C ILE A 38 -17.20 4.09 -0.85
N ILE A 39 -16.94 2.81 -1.15
CA ILE A 39 -17.31 2.18 -2.44
C ILE A 39 -18.82 2.33 -2.68
N TYR A 40 -19.64 1.99 -1.68
CA TYR A 40 -21.09 2.11 -1.76
C TYR A 40 -21.52 3.56 -2.01
N THR A 41 -20.96 4.52 -1.26
CA THR A 41 -21.32 5.94 -1.37
C THR A 41 -20.94 6.52 -2.74
N VAL A 42 -19.73 6.23 -3.22
CA VAL A 42 -19.24 6.72 -4.51
C VAL A 42 -20.07 6.14 -5.66
N ILE A 43 -20.30 4.81 -5.66
CA ILE A 43 -21.11 4.15 -6.71
C ILE A 43 -22.55 4.68 -6.71
N LYS A 44 -23.14 4.91 -5.53
CA LYS A 44 -24.52 5.40 -5.41
C LYS A 44 -24.66 6.85 -5.89
N HIS A 45 -23.70 7.72 -5.60
CA HIS A 45 -23.82 9.16 -5.87
C HIS A 45 -23.29 9.57 -7.24
N PHE A 46 -22.21 8.93 -7.74
CA PHE A 46 -21.51 9.39 -8.95
C PHE A 46 -21.72 8.51 -10.19
N ARG A 47 -22.67 7.56 -10.17
CA ARG A 47 -22.80 6.49 -11.19
C ARG A 47 -22.73 6.92 -12.67
N LYS A 48 -23.25 8.08 -13.03
CA LYS A 48 -23.45 8.48 -14.44
C LYS A 48 -22.29 9.29 -15.03
N ASP A 49 -21.60 10.09 -14.21
CA ASP A 49 -20.61 11.08 -14.69
C ASP A 49 -19.36 11.10 -13.78
N MET A 50 -18.70 9.94 -13.62
CA MET A 50 -17.44 9.89 -12.88
C MET A 50 -16.30 10.46 -13.71
N HIS A 51 -15.73 11.57 -13.24
CA HIS A 51 -14.42 12.03 -13.68
C HIS A 51 -13.35 10.96 -13.41
N ILE A 52 -12.27 10.98 -14.22
CA ILE A 52 -11.22 9.96 -14.18
C ILE A 52 -10.59 9.85 -12.78
N ASP A 53 -10.40 10.96 -12.08
CA ASP A 53 -9.87 10.99 -10.72
C ASP A 53 -10.74 10.20 -9.72
N ILE A 54 -12.06 10.32 -9.82
CA ILE A 54 -13.01 9.54 -9.01
C ILE A 54 -12.95 8.06 -9.40
N GLN A 55 -12.81 7.74 -10.69
CA GLN A 55 -12.68 6.35 -11.15
C GLN A 55 -11.39 5.69 -10.61
N LEU A 56 -10.26 6.39 -10.68
CA LEU A 56 -8.98 5.91 -10.15
C LEU A 56 -9.04 5.74 -8.63
N ALA A 57 -9.64 6.70 -7.92
CA ALA A 57 -9.83 6.61 -6.47
C ALA A 57 -10.77 5.47 -6.06
N LEU A 58 -11.85 5.23 -6.82
CA LEU A 58 -12.74 4.09 -6.60
C LEU A 58 -12.00 2.77 -6.81
N PHE A 59 -11.22 2.64 -7.89
CA PHE A 59 -10.42 1.45 -8.16
C PHE A 59 -9.39 1.20 -7.06
N LEU A 60 -8.67 2.24 -6.61
CA LEU A 60 -7.78 2.16 -5.45
C LEU A 60 -8.54 1.65 -4.20
N THR A 61 -9.70 2.22 -3.91
CA THR A 61 -10.49 1.83 -2.73
C THR A 61 -10.93 0.36 -2.80
N VAL A 62 -11.26 -0.14 -4.00
CA VAL A 62 -11.55 -1.56 -4.22
C VAL A 62 -10.33 -2.42 -3.92
N MET A 63 -9.16 -2.08 -4.48
CA MET A 63 -7.91 -2.82 -4.26
C MET A 63 -7.48 -2.82 -2.79
N ASP A 64 -7.62 -1.69 -2.10
CA ASP A 64 -7.35 -1.59 -0.67
C ASP A 64 -8.34 -2.42 0.15
N THR A 65 -9.60 -2.48 -0.25
CA THR A 65 -10.64 -3.26 0.44
C THR A 65 -10.39 -4.75 0.27
N VAL A 66 -10.00 -5.20 -0.94
CA VAL A 66 -9.59 -6.59 -1.18
C VAL A 66 -8.36 -6.94 -0.32
N SER A 67 -7.34 -6.07 -0.30
CA SER A 67 -6.16 -6.27 0.56
C SER A 67 -6.52 -6.34 2.04
N GLY A 68 -7.47 -5.52 2.49
CA GLY A 68 -7.99 -5.58 3.86
C GLY A 68 -8.71 -6.89 4.17
N VAL A 69 -9.49 -7.43 3.24
CA VAL A 69 -10.11 -8.76 3.38
C VAL A 69 -9.03 -9.84 3.45
N ASP A 70 -8.01 -9.79 2.59
CA ASP A 70 -6.89 -10.74 2.61
C ASP A 70 -6.14 -10.73 3.94
N PHE A 71 -5.83 -9.53 4.47
CA PHE A 71 -5.16 -9.42 5.77
C PHE A 71 -6.05 -9.89 6.94
N LEU A 72 -7.36 -9.63 6.87
CA LEU A 72 -8.30 -10.15 7.86
C LEU A 72 -8.35 -11.68 7.84
N MET A 73 -8.45 -12.27 6.66
CA MET A 73 -8.45 -13.73 6.48
C MET A 73 -7.12 -14.34 6.94
N ALA A 74 -5.99 -13.75 6.55
CA ALA A 74 -4.67 -14.19 6.98
C ALA A 74 -4.51 -14.19 8.51
N ALA A 75 -4.99 -13.14 9.16
CA ALA A 75 -4.94 -13.04 10.61
C ALA A 75 -5.85 -14.08 11.31
N ILE A 76 -7.06 -14.31 10.81
CA ILE A 76 -7.95 -15.35 11.36
C ILE A 76 -7.34 -16.74 11.16
N CYS A 77 -6.83 -17.02 9.95
CA CYS A 77 -6.27 -18.32 9.59
C CYS A 77 -5.01 -18.68 10.39
N ASN A 78 -4.20 -17.70 10.81
CA ASN A 78 -2.99 -17.92 11.60
C ASN A 78 -3.15 -17.75 13.12
N LEU A 79 -4.38 -17.49 13.60
CA LEU A 79 -4.66 -17.46 15.02
C LEU A 79 -4.51 -18.89 15.62
N PRO A 80 -3.80 -19.08 16.74
CA PRO A 80 -3.79 -20.38 17.41
C PRO A 80 -5.20 -20.78 17.88
N PRO A 81 -5.59 -22.07 17.82
CA PRO A 81 -4.80 -23.22 17.38
C PRO A 81 -4.92 -23.52 15.87
N LEU A 82 -5.54 -22.65 15.06
CA LEU A 82 -5.89 -22.94 13.66
C LEU A 82 -4.68 -23.14 12.76
N ASN A 83 -3.72 -22.21 12.80
CA ASN A 83 -2.41 -22.28 12.14
C ASN A 83 -2.48 -22.81 10.69
N ILE A 84 -3.42 -22.27 9.92
CA ILE A 84 -3.81 -22.82 8.62
C ILE A 84 -2.68 -22.63 7.60
N TYR A 85 -1.95 -21.52 7.60
CA TYR A 85 -0.88 -21.31 6.61
C TYR A 85 0.35 -22.19 6.88
N SER A 86 0.58 -22.61 8.13
CA SER A 86 1.61 -23.60 8.43
C SER A 86 1.18 -25.03 8.14
N SER A 87 -0.12 -25.31 8.23
CA SER A 87 -0.67 -26.64 7.97
C SER A 87 -0.93 -26.89 6.48
N TYR A 88 -1.29 -25.86 5.71
CA TYR A 88 -1.75 -25.98 4.32
C TYR A 88 -1.03 -25.00 3.39
N TYR A 89 0.02 -25.49 2.72
CA TYR A 89 0.81 -24.71 1.77
C TYR A 89 -0.02 -24.08 0.64
N ASN A 90 -1.05 -24.76 0.14
CA ASN A 90 -1.90 -24.22 -0.93
C ASN A 90 -2.61 -22.91 -0.55
N ILE A 91 -2.96 -22.73 0.73
CA ILE A 91 -3.64 -21.52 1.19
C ILE A 91 -2.63 -20.35 1.28
N CYS A 92 -1.38 -20.66 1.63
CA CYS A 92 -0.25 -19.73 1.58
C CYS A 92 -0.02 -19.21 0.14
N LEU A 93 -0.14 -20.09 -0.88
CA LEU A 93 -0.06 -19.68 -2.29
C LEU A 93 -1.18 -18.69 -2.67
N VAL A 94 -2.43 -18.98 -2.30
CA VAL A 94 -3.57 -18.11 -2.57
C VAL A 94 -3.37 -16.74 -1.93
N GLN A 95 -2.90 -16.69 -0.68
CA GLN A 95 -2.66 -15.43 0.02
C GLN A 95 -1.55 -14.59 -0.62
N VAL A 96 -0.50 -15.21 -1.18
CA VAL A 96 0.55 -14.47 -1.92
C VAL A 96 0.00 -13.93 -3.25
N ILE A 97 -0.86 -14.68 -3.95
CA ILE A 97 -1.50 -14.19 -5.16
C ILE A 97 -2.39 -12.99 -4.85
N THR A 98 -3.27 -13.08 -3.85
CA THR A 98 -4.23 -12.03 -3.56
C THR A 98 -3.56 -10.88 -2.81
N GLY A 99 -3.09 -11.13 -1.59
CA GLY A 99 -2.60 -10.10 -0.68
C GLY A 99 -1.36 -9.35 -1.17
N SER A 100 -0.32 -10.03 -1.66
CA SER A 100 0.90 -9.33 -2.11
C SER A 100 0.65 -8.54 -3.40
N THR A 101 -0.15 -9.08 -4.33
CA THR A 101 -0.52 -8.39 -5.58
C THR A 101 -1.35 -7.17 -5.29
N THR A 102 -2.43 -7.30 -4.50
CA THR A 102 -3.36 -6.20 -4.28
C THR A 102 -2.73 -5.09 -3.45
N PHE A 103 -1.95 -5.42 -2.43
CA PHE A 103 -1.25 -4.45 -1.59
C PHE A 103 -0.30 -3.57 -2.41
N ILE A 104 0.47 -4.17 -3.30
CA ILE A 104 1.49 -3.44 -4.08
C ILE A 104 0.87 -2.75 -5.28
N ALA A 105 -0.13 -3.36 -5.92
CA ALA A 105 -0.93 -2.67 -6.93
C ALA A 105 -1.54 -1.38 -6.36
N SER A 106 -2.14 -1.44 -5.17
CA SER A 106 -2.66 -0.25 -4.45
C SER A 106 -1.58 0.83 -4.28
N LEU A 107 -0.39 0.46 -3.79
CA LEU A 107 0.71 1.41 -3.59
C LEU A 107 1.11 2.11 -4.89
N VAL A 108 1.22 1.37 -6.00
CA VAL A 108 1.60 1.94 -7.29
C VAL A 108 0.46 2.78 -7.89
N ILE A 109 -0.81 2.37 -7.74
CA ILE A 109 -1.98 3.14 -8.16
C ILE A 109 -2.04 4.49 -7.45
N ILE A 110 -1.73 4.54 -6.15
CA ILE A 110 -1.60 5.79 -5.40
C ILE A 110 -0.56 6.72 -6.05
N GLY A 111 0.58 6.19 -6.49
CA GLY A 111 1.58 6.92 -7.26
C GLY A 111 1.04 7.49 -8.58
N VAL A 112 0.23 6.70 -9.31
CA VAL A 112 -0.43 7.14 -10.55
C VAL A 112 -1.43 8.27 -10.29
N ILE A 113 -2.23 8.19 -9.21
CA ILE A 113 -3.16 9.25 -8.81
C ILE A 113 -2.41 10.52 -8.44
N ALA A 114 -1.31 10.41 -7.68
CA ALA A 114 -0.49 11.57 -7.33
C ALA A 114 0.09 12.26 -8.58
N LEU A 115 0.55 11.46 -9.56
CA LEU A 115 1.06 11.97 -10.84
C LEU A 115 -0.04 12.64 -11.67
N GLU A 116 -1.24 12.05 -11.74
CA GLU A 116 -2.41 12.65 -12.41
C GLU A 116 -2.72 14.04 -11.85
N ARG A 117 -2.80 14.15 -10.52
CA ARG A 117 -3.05 15.43 -9.84
C ARG A 117 -1.94 16.44 -10.12
N CYS A 118 -0.68 16.00 -10.19
CA CYS A 118 0.44 16.87 -10.50
C CYS A 118 0.37 17.39 -11.94
N LEU A 119 0.09 16.53 -12.91
CA LEU A 119 -0.04 16.91 -14.33
C LEU A 119 -1.15 17.93 -14.56
N ILE A 120 -2.30 17.76 -13.90
CA ILE A 120 -3.43 18.69 -14.03
C ILE A 120 -3.15 20.01 -13.32
N VAL A 121 -2.67 19.97 -12.06
CA VAL A 121 -2.53 21.18 -11.25
C VAL A 121 -1.32 22.01 -11.67
N VAL A 122 -0.16 21.37 -11.84
CA VAL A 122 1.13 22.09 -12.05
C VAL A 122 1.38 22.34 -13.53
N TYR A 123 1.09 21.36 -14.38
CA TYR A 123 1.43 21.41 -15.80
C TYR A 123 0.23 21.75 -16.70
N ASN A 124 -1.00 21.74 -16.15
CA ASN A 124 -2.24 21.90 -16.91
C ASN A 124 -2.37 20.92 -18.10
N ILE A 125 -1.81 19.71 -17.97
CA ILE A 125 -1.83 18.66 -18.99
C ILE A 125 -2.96 17.67 -18.65
N LYS A 126 -3.97 17.59 -19.52
CA LYS A 126 -5.04 16.59 -19.43
C LYS A 126 -4.71 15.40 -20.32
N MET A 127 -4.37 14.25 -19.72
CA MET A 127 -4.18 13.02 -20.49
C MET A 127 -5.53 12.37 -20.80
N LYS A 128 -5.58 11.60 -21.90
CA LYS A 128 -6.76 10.79 -22.23
C LYS A 128 -6.92 9.65 -21.22
N ASN A 129 -8.16 9.32 -20.87
CA ASN A 129 -8.49 8.25 -19.92
C ASN A 129 -7.82 6.91 -20.24
N THR A 130 -7.67 6.57 -21.53
CA THR A 130 -7.01 5.35 -21.99
C THR A 130 -5.59 5.18 -21.44
N TYR A 131 -4.83 6.27 -21.30
CA TYR A 131 -3.47 6.19 -20.79
C TYR A 131 -3.43 5.85 -19.29
N TYR A 132 -4.36 6.39 -18.49
CA TYR A 132 -4.45 6.05 -17.07
C TYR A 132 -4.82 4.58 -16.86
N TRP A 133 -5.76 4.06 -17.64
CA TRP A 133 -6.14 2.64 -17.59
C TRP A 133 -5.01 1.72 -18.04
N LEU A 134 -4.23 2.12 -19.05
CA LEU A 134 -3.03 1.39 -19.46
C LEU A 134 -2.00 1.36 -18.32
N MET A 135 -1.73 2.51 -17.68
CA MET A 135 -0.81 2.60 -16.54
C MET A 135 -1.27 1.69 -15.40
N ILE A 136 -2.54 1.76 -14.99
CA ILE A 136 -3.09 0.87 -13.94
C ILE A 136 -2.95 -0.60 -14.33
N SER A 137 -3.25 -0.95 -15.58
CA SER A 137 -3.16 -2.34 -16.04
C SER A 137 -1.73 -2.86 -15.88
N ILE A 138 -0.72 -2.07 -16.26
CA ILE A 138 0.69 -2.40 -16.05
C ILE A 138 1.01 -2.54 -14.55
N CYS A 139 0.50 -1.63 -13.72
CA CYS A 139 0.72 -1.65 -12.27
C CYS A 139 0.15 -2.90 -11.58
N VAL A 140 -0.90 -3.51 -12.13
CA VAL A 140 -1.52 -4.75 -11.61
C VAL A 140 -0.86 -6.00 -12.21
N ILE A 141 -0.52 -5.97 -13.50
CA ILE A 141 0.07 -7.12 -14.20
C ILE A 141 1.46 -7.46 -13.66
N ILE A 142 2.30 -6.46 -13.35
CA ILE A 142 3.67 -6.74 -12.89
C ILE A 142 3.69 -7.49 -11.54
N PRO A 143 2.98 -7.05 -10.47
CA PRO A 143 2.91 -7.82 -9.23
C PRO A 143 2.27 -9.20 -9.41
N LEU A 144 1.25 -9.33 -10.28
CA LEU A 144 0.62 -10.61 -10.56
C LEU A 144 1.60 -11.59 -11.23
N PHE A 145 2.35 -11.14 -12.23
CA PHE A 145 3.38 -11.94 -12.88
C PHE A 145 4.47 -12.35 -11.88
N ASN A 146 4.83 -11.44 -10.98
CA ASN A 146 5.79 -11.72 -9.92
C ASN A 146 5.29 -12.79 -8.94
N SER A 147 4.01 -12.76 -8.55
CA SER A 147 3.39 -13.81 -7.74
C SER A 147 3.37 -15.16 -8.48
N ILE A 148 3.06 -15.18 -9.78
CA ILE A 148 3.09 -16.42 -10.58
C ILE A 148 4.52 -17.00 -10.64
N LEU A 149 5.53 -16.14 -10.83
CA LEU A 149 6.94 -16.53 -10.84
C LEU A 149 7.31 -17.29 -9.56
N VAL A 150 7.07 -16.70 -8.39
CA VAL A 150 7.46 -17.33 -7.11
C VAL A 150 6.71 -18.62 -6.81
N ILE A 151 5.46 -18.74 -7.28
CA ILE A 151 4.66 -19.96 -7.12
C ILE A 151 5.24 -21.07 -7.99
N SER A 152 5.58 -20.75 -9.25
CA SER A 152 6.16 -21.71 -10.18
C SER A 152 7.54 -22.23 -9.74
N THR A 153 8.23 -21.50 -8.87
CA THR A 153 9.58 -21.81 -8.39
C THR A 153 9.63 -22.18 -6.91
N ASP A 154 8.48 -22.46 -6.27
CA ASP A 154 8.36 -22.84 -4.85
C ASP A 154 9.10 -21.88 -3.88
N SER A 155 9.07 -20.60 -4.22
CA SER A 155 9.84 -19.52 -3.58
C SER A 155 8.99 -18.71 -2.61
N ILE A 156 8.07 -19.38 -1.92
CA ILE A 156 7.16 -18.81 -0.93
C ILE A 156 7.49 -19.38 0.46
N GLY A 157 7.40 -18.53 1.47
CA GLY A 157 7.54 -18.91 2.87
C GLY A 157 6.64 -18.08 3.78
N LEU A 158 6.42 -18.57 4.99
CA LEU A 158 5.77 -17.78 6.04
C LEU A 158 6.75 -16.73 6.54
N MET A 159 6.31 -15.47 6.66
CA MET A 159 7.17 -14.44 7.22
C MET A 159 7.41 -14.67 8.72
N SER A 160 8.53 -14.14 9.21
CA SER A 160 8.91 -14.14 10.64
C SER A 160 7.86 -13.51 11.58
N SER A 161 6.86 -12.80 11.05
CA SER A 161 5.70 -12.30 11.81
C SER A 161 4.62 -13.33 12.07
N GLY A 162 4.58 -14.41 11.29
CA GLY A 162 3.57 -15.45 11.37
C GLY A 162 2.19 -15.08 10.87
N VAL A 163 1.99 -13.87 10.33
CA VAL A 163 0.65 -13.41 9.92
C VAL A 163 0.34 -13.76 8.47
N PHE A 164 1.32 -13.62 7.57
CA PHE A 164 1.12 -13.82 6.15
C PHE A 164 2.33 -14.49 5.51
N CYS A 165 2.07 -15.12 4.37
CA CYS A 165 3.08 -15.66 3.49
C CYS A 165 3.65 -14.58 2.58
N HIS A 166 4.91 -14.76 2.20
CA HIS A 166 5.63 -13.84 1.34
C HIS A 166 6.74 -14.58 0.58
N TYR A 167 7.37 -13.87 -0.36
CA TYR A 167 8.55 -14.33 -1.08
C TYR A 167 9.69 -14.72 -0.13
N ASP A 168 10.22 -15.92 -0.32
CA ASP A 168 11.31 -16.46 0.47
C ASP A 168 12.67 -15.95 -0.05
N ILE A 169 13.26 -15.01 0.68
CA ILE A 169 14.55 -14.40 0.36
C ILE A 169 15.74 -15.36 0.44
N GLN A 170 15.55 -16.60 0.89
CA GLN A 170 16.58 -17.63 0.85
C GLN A 170 16.64 -18.36 -0.50
N THR A 171 15.65 -18.14 -1.36
CA THR A 171 15.58 -18.69 -2.72
C THR A 171 15.95 -17.64 -3.75
N TYR A 172 16.62 -18.03 -4.83
CA TYR A 172 17.04 -17.09 -5.89
C TYR A 172 15.84 -16.32 -6.48
N TYR A 173 14.77 -17.03 -6.86
CA TYR A 173 13.59 -16.40 -7.44
C TYR A 173 12.80 -15.57 -6.41
N GLY A 174 12.81 -15.96 -5.13
CA GLY A 174 12.25 -15.13 -4.06
C GLY A 174 12.99 -13.80 -3.91
N VAL A 175 14.33 -13.78 -3.99
CA VAL A 175 15.13 -12.54 -4.01
C VAL A 175 14.81 -11.67 -5.22
N VAL A 176 14.75 -12.26 -6.42
CA VAL A 176 14.38 -11.53 -7.65
C VAL A 176 13.00 -10.89 -7.49
N ALA A 177 12.02 -11.66 -7.02
CA ALA A 177 10.66 -11.17 -6.81
C ALA A 177 10.60 -10.06 -5.76
N TYR A 178 11.42 -10.17 -4.72
CA TYR A 178 11.54 -9.15 -3.69
C TYR A 178 12.11 -7.83 -4.22
N ILE A 179 13.16 -7.89 -5.05
CA ILE A 179 13.79 -6.72 -5.69
C ILE A 179 12.81 -6.02 -6.63
N ILE A 180 12.02 -6.78 -7.41
CA ILE A 180 10.98 -6.21 -8.30
C ILE A 180 9.99 -5.39 -7.47
N MET A 181 9.52 -5.93 -6.35
CA MET A 181 8.49 -5.32 -5.51
C MET A 181 9.01 -4.11 -4.74
N LEU A 182 10.25 -4.19 -4.27
CA LEU A 182 10.97 -3.07 -3.68
C LEU A 182 11.12 -1.94 -4.70
N THR A 183 11.48 -2.26 -5.95
CA THR A 183 11.64 -1.27 -7.02
C THR A 183 10.31 -0.58 -7.36
N LEU A 184 9.22 -1.34 -7.50
CA LEU A 184 7.89 -0.78 -7.73
C LEU A 184 7.45 0.14 -6.57
N SER A 185 7.69 -0.29 -5.33
CA SER A 185 7.38 0.49 -4.14
C SER A 185 8.19 1.78 -4.08
N ALA A 186 9.49 1.70 -4.39
CA ALA A 186 10.38 2.86 -4.44
C ALA A 186 9.96 3.86 -5.52
N ILE A 187 9.59 3.38 -6.71
CA ILE A 187 9.06 4.23 -7.79
C ILE A 187 7.77 4.92 -7.33
N ALA A 188 6.83 4.18 -6.77
CA ALA A 188 5.55 4.72 -6.30
C ALA A 188 5.73 5.81 -5.23
N ILE A 189 6.54 5.53 -4.20
CA ILE A 189 6.87 6.50 -3.13
C ILE A 189 7.59 7.71 -3.72
N SER A 190 8.55 7.53 -4.62
CA SER A 190 9.27 8.64 -5.26
C SER A 190 8.33 9.53 -6.08
N THR A 191 7.45 8.92 -6.87
CA THR A 191 6.44 9.65 -7.66
C THR A 191 5.49 10.42 -6.75
N LEU A 192 5.06 9.81 -5.64
CA LEU A 192 4.17 10.43 -4.67
C LEU A 192 4.82 11.64 -3.98
N VAL A 193 6.05 11.48 -3.47
CA VAL A 193 6.82 12.59 -2.86
C VAL A 193 7.05 13.71 -3.87
N PHE A 194 7.57 13.39 -5.06
CA PHE A 194 7.83 14.37 -6.10
C PHE A 194 6.57 15.15 -6.49
N SER A 195 5.46 14.44 -6.73
CA SER A 195 4.19 15.03 -7.17
C SER A 195 3.62 15.97 -6.12
N TYR A 196 3.52 15.54 -4.86
CA TYR A 196 2.95 16.40 -3.80
C TYR A 196 3.86 17.58 -3.46
N THR A 197 5.19 17.41 -3.45
CA THR A 197 6.11 18.54 -3.27
C THR A 197 5.90 19.59 -4.37
N LYS A 198 5.79 19.17 -5.64
CA LYS A 198 5.52 20.09 -6.76
C LYS A 198 4.16 20.78 -6.63
N ILE A 199 3.11 20.07 -6.27
CA ILE A 199 1.77 20.64 -6.06
C ILE A 199 1.79 21.71 -4.96
N VAL A 200 2.46 21.45 -3.83
CA VAL A 200 2.53 22.41 -2.72
C VAL A 200 3.29 23.67 -3.13
N LEU A 201 4.44 23.53 -3.80
CA LEU A 201 5.21 24.66 -4.30
C LEU A 201 4.42 25.49 -5.32
N PHE A 202 3.75 24.83 -6.26
CA PHE A 202 2.92 25.49 -7.26
C PHE A 202 1.76 26.26 -6.62
N ARG A 203 1.02 25.64 -5.70
CA ARG A 203 -0.10 26.30 -5.01
C ARG A 203 0.35 27.50 -4.18
N TYR A 204 1.52 27.40 -3.54
CA TYR A 204 2.09 28.52 -2.79
C TYR A 204 2.37 29.72 -3.71
N HIS A 205 3.05 29.50 -4.83
CA HIS A 205 3.35 30.56 -5.79
C HIS A 205 2.08 31.13 -6.43
N HIS A 206 1.16 30.26 -6.89
CA HIS A 206 -0.08 30.69 -7.53
C HIS A 206 -0.96 31.52 -6.59
N SER A 207 -1.06 31.13 -5.31
CA SER A 207 -1.78 31.89 -4.29
C SER A 207 -1.20 33.29 -4.08
N GLN A 208 0.13 33.46 -4.18
CA GLN A 208 0.76 34.78 -4.06
C GLN A 208 0.45 35.67 -5.27
N THR A 209 0.53 35.10 -6.48
CA THR A 209 0.20 35.83 -7.71
C THR A 209 -1.26 36.30 -7.71
N GLN A 210 -2.20 35.42 -7.34
CA GLN A 210 -3.62 35.78 -7.29
C GLN A 210 -3.95 36.84 -6.23
N GLN A 211 -3.24 36.86 -5.09
CA GLN A 211 -3.40 37.91 -4.09
C GLN A 211 -3.03 39.29 -4.65
N ILE A 212 -1.95 39.35 -5.43
CA ILE A 212 -1.46 40.60 -6.04
C ILE A 212 -2.40 41.07 -7.15
N GLU A 213 -2.88 40.15 -8.00
CA GLU A 213 -3.67 40.50 -9.19
C GLU A 213 -5.13 40.83 -8.87
N LEU A 214 -5.75 40.13 -7.91
CA LEU A 214 -7.19 40.24 -7.64
C LEU A 214 -7.53 41.11 -6.43
N GLY A 215 -6.52 41.62 -5.70
CA GLY A 215 -6.74 42.42 -4.49
C GLY A 215 -7.50 41.66 -3.40
N MET A 216 -7.43 40.32 -3.40
CA MET A 216 -8.10 39.48 -2.40
C MET A 216 -7.47 39.67 -1.03
N ASP A 217 -8.30 39.60 0.02
CA ASP A 217 -7.81 39.58 1.39
C ASP A 217 -6.79 38.44 1.58
N PRO A 218 -5.52 38.78 1.88
CA PRO A 218 -4.44 37.80 1.96
C PRO A 218 -4.69 36.76 3.07
N GLU A 219 -5.44 37.11 4.12
CA GLU A 219 -5.69 36.22 5.24
C GLU A 219 -6.64 35.07 4.85
N LYS A 220 -7.75 35.40 4.17
CA LYS A 220 -8.72 34.40 3.73
C LYS A 220 -8.11 33.38 2.76
N VAL A 221 -7.38 33.85 1.75
CA VAL A 221 -6.72 33.00 0.75
C VAL A 221 -5.66 32.11 1.40
N ARG A 222 -4.90 32.65 2.36
CA ARG A 222 -3.88 31.89 3.10
C ARG A 222 -4.50 30.76 3.93
N ILE A 223 -5.64 30.98 4.57
CA ILE A 223 -6.35 29.97 5.36
C ILE A 223 -6.84 28.82 4.48
N GLU A 224 -7.45 29.11 3.34
CA GLU A 224 -7.98 28.08 2.42
C GLU A 224 -6.87 27.25 1.78
N THR A 225 -5.81 27.91 1.31
CA THR A 225 -4.62 27.24 0.77
C THR A 225 -3.95 26.38 1.84
N ARG A 226 -3.78 26.90 3.07
CA ARG A 226 -3.20 26.14 4.18
C ARG A 226 -4.04 24.91 4.53
N ARG A 227 -5.37 25.02 4.56
CA ARG A 227 -6.27 23.90 4.85
C ARG A 227 -6.11 22.78 3.82
N THR A 228 -6.04 23.12 2.53
CA THR A 228 -5.88 22.12 1.48
C THR A 228 -4.48 21.51 1.49
N THR A 229 -3.44 22.33 1.67
CA THR A 229 -2.04 21.86 1.78
C THR A 229 -1.87 20.93 2.98
N ILE A 230 -2.43 21.25 4.15
CA ILE A 230 -2.37 20.38 5.33
C ILE A 230 -3.01 19.03 5.02
N LYS A 231 -4.20 19.00 4.40
CA LYS A 231 -4.86 17.73 4.03
C LYS A 231 -3.98 16.88 3.11
N LEU A 232 -3.42 17.46 2.05
CA LEU A 232 -2.55 16.74 1.11
C LEU A 232 -1.25 16.27 1.77
N MET A 233 -0.63 17.10 2.61
CA MET A 233 0.58 16.75 3.34
C MET A 233 0.32 15.68 4.41
N SER A 234 -0.84 15.68 5.06
CA SER A 234 -1.23 14.62 5.99
C SER A 234 -1.33 13.26 5.28
N ILE A 235 -1.94 13.22 4.09
CA ILE A 235 -2.00 11.99 3.28
C ILE A 235 -0.58 11.52 2.92
N LEU A 236 0.29 12.42 2.46
CA LEU A 236 1.69 12.14 2.14
C LEU A 236 2.44 11.59 3.36
N ILE A 237 2.37 12.26 4.50
CA ILE A 237 3.07 11.88 5.73
C ILE A 237 2.60 10.52 6.23
N ILE A 238 1.30 10.26 6.20
CA ILE A 238 0.73 8.98 6.64
C ILE A 238 1.17 7.86 5.70
N ASN A 239 1.06 8.04 4.39
CA ASN A 239 1.44 7.03 3.41
C ASN A 239 2.96 6.73 3.47
N VAL A 240 3.79 7.77 3.47
CA VAL A 240 5.24 7.63 3.54
C VAL A 240 5.66 7.05 4.91
N GLY A 241 5.10 7.56 6.01
CA GLY A 241 5.42 7.10 7.36
C GLY A 241 5.02 5.65 7.64
N THR A 242 3.95 5.15 7.01
CA THR A 242 3.51 3.76 7.16
C THR A 242 4.28 2.78 6.26
N ASN A 243 4.76 3.22 5.09
CA ASN A 243 5.47 2.35 4.15
C ASN A 243 7.01 2.39 4.28
N ILE A 244 7.61 3.52 4.70
CA ILE A 244 9.07 3.62 4.85
C ILE A 244 9.65 2.54 5.78
N PRO A 245 9.09 2.28 6.99
CA PRO A 245 9.64 1.25 7.86
C PRO A 245 9.71 -0.12 7.19
N TYR A 246 8.69 -0.45 6.40
CA TYR A 246 8.64 -1.68 5.62
C TYR A 246 9.72 -1.69 4.53
N VAL A 247 9.83 -0.64 3.72
CA VAL A 247 10.87 -0.53 2.68
C VAL A 247 12.28 -0.62 3.26
N ILE A 248 12.55 0.04 4.40
CA ILE A 248 13.85 -0.06 5.09
C ILE A 248 14.10 -1.50 5.53
N ALA A 249 13.13 -2.14 6.18
CA ALA A 249 13.27 -3.51 6.63
C ALA A 249 13.47 -4.48 5.46
N GLN A 250 12.83 -4.20 4.32
CA GLN A 250 13.04 -4.95 3.09
C GLN A 250 14.48 -4.82 2.56
N ILE A 251 14.99 -3.59 2.47
CA ILE A 251 16.37 -3.33 2.05
C ILE A 251 17.35 -4.04 2.98
N MET A 252 17.16 -3.94 4.30
CA MET A 252 18.02 -4.60 5.28
C MET A 252 17.99 -6.12 5.14
N GLY A 253 16.80 -6.72 4.95
CA GLY A 253 16.63 -8.15 4.75
C GLY A 253 17.28 -8.68 3.47
N LEU A 254 17.42 -7.86 2.42
CA LEU A 254 18.14 -8.21 1.21
C LEU A 254 19.66 -8.29 1.42
N PHE A 255 20.23 -7.43 2.27
CA PHE A 255 21.67 -7.44 2.56
C PHE A 255 22.06 -8.57 3.50
N ASP A 256 21.29 -8.74 4.58
CA ASP A 256 21.46 -9.84 5.52
C ASP A 256 20.10 -10.19 6.15
N ASN A 257 19.68 -11.43 5.94
CA ASN A 257 18.44 -11.97 6.49
C ASN A 257 18.40 -11.93 8.04
N SER A 258 19.57 -11.89 8.70
CA SER A 258 19.66 -11.77 10.16
C SER A 258 19.05 -10.46 10.70
N TYR A 259 19.03 -9.40 9.89
CA TYR A 259 18.40 -8.13 10.26
C TYR A 259 16.88 -8.21 10.28
N PHE A 260 16.26 -9.08 9.48
CA PHE A 260 14.81 -9.25 9.44
C PHE A 260 14.32 -10.37 10.38
N ASN A 261 14.67 -10.23 11.66
CA ASN A 261 14.27 -11.18 12.69
C ASN A 261 12.80 -10.94 13.17
N PRO A 262 12.18 -11.89 13.91
CA PRO A 262 10.82 -11.76 14.40
C PRO A 262 10.53 -10.49 15.21
N LYS A 263 11.51 -9.94 15.93
CA LYS A 263 11.34 -8.69 16.69
C LYS A 263 11.22 -7.49 15.76
N VAL A 264 12.07 -7.40 14.74
CA VAL A 264 11.98 -6.34 13.73
C VAL A 264 10.66 -6.45 12.96
N ALA A 265 10.29 -7.66 12.57
CA ALA A 265 9.01 -7.94 11.93
C ALA A 265 7.83 -7.46 12.80
N PHE A 266 7.84 -7.74 14.10
CA PHE A 266 6.83 -7.29 15.06
C PHE A 266 6.68 -5.77 15.11
N PHE A 267 7.77 -5.00 15.03
CA PHE A 267 7.69 -3.54 15.06
C PHE A 267 7.36 -2.91 13.72
N VAL A 268 7.79 -3.51 12.60
CA VAL A 268 7.67 -2.92 11.26
C VAL A 268 6.32 -3.25 10.61
N ILE A 269 5.87 -4.49 10.73
CA ILE A 269 4.70 -4.96 9.98
C ILE A 269 3.39 -4.28 10.40
N PRO A 270 3.13 -3.95 11.68
CA PRO A 270 1.95 -3.18 12.06
C PRO A 270 1.78 -1.87 11.29
N TRP A 271 2.88 -1.20 10.91
CA TRP A 271 2.83 0.01 10.10
C TRP A 271 2.23 -0.23 8.71
N CYS A 272 2.46 -1.40 8.12
CA CYS A 272 1.84 -1.79 6.85
C CYS A 272 0.32 -1.90 7.00
N GLY A 273 -0.15 -2.47 8.12
CA GLY A 273 -1.57 -2.55 8.44
C GLY A 273 -2.21 -1.17 8.65
N LEU A 274 -1.48 -0.23 9.23
CA LEU A 274 -1.94 1.14 9.44
C LEU A 274 -2.08 1.94 8.14
N ASN A 275 -1.32 1.61 7.09
CA ASN A 275 -1.45 2.28 5.78
C ASN A 275 -2.89 2.15 5.23
N VAL A 276 -3.49 0.97 5.40
CA VAL A 276 -4.87 0.70 4.94
C VAL A 276 -5.91 1.56 5.67
N PHE A 277 -5.64 1.92 6.94
CA PHE A 277 -6.49 2.79 7.74
C PHE A 277 -6.28 4.27 7.39
N GLY A 278 -5.02 4.70 7.34
CA GLY A 278 -4.65 6.10 7.28
C GLY A 278 -5.09 6.84 6.01
N ILE A 279 -5.14 6.16 4.87
CA ILE A 279 -5.57 6.76 3.60
C ILE A 279 -7.07 7.07 3.60
N ARG A 280 -7.89 6.24 4.25
CA ARG A 280 -9.36 6.28 4.16
C ARG A 280 -10.01 7.39 5.00
N VAL A 281 -9.31 7.91 6.00
CA VAL A 281 -9.83 9.01 6.84
C VAL A 281 -9.88 10.35 6.09
N TYR A 282 -9.18 10.47 4.95
CA TYR A 282 -9.01 11.73 4.25
C TYR A 282 -9.73 11.83 2.89
N PHE A 283 -10.36 10.74 2.44
CA PHE A 283 -11.25 10.70 1.27
C PHE A 283 -12.71 10.74 1.73
#